data_AF-A0A2S7U1D8-F1
#
_entry.id   AF-A0A2S7U1D8-F1
#
_cell.length_a   1.000
_cell.length_b   1.000
_cell.length_c   1.000
_cell.angle_alpha   90.00
_cell.angle_beta   90.00
_cell.angle_gamma   90.00
#
_symmetry.space_group_name_H-M   'P 1'
#
loop_
_entity.id
_entity.type
_entity.pdbx_description
1 polymer ?
#
loop_
_entity_poly.entity_id
_entity_poly.type
_entity_poly.pdbx_seq_one_letter_code
_entity_poly.pdbx_strand_id
1 'polypeptide(L)'
;MKPLEIAKNVLEAKGGLLHVNDMATIAHEMELCSESEIKDLPTLLSAALSKESKTKKPFFSKIKDGKGGYEKGVYRLKKSKRFPKGKWGQKI
;
A
#
# COMPACT_ATOMS: atom_id res chain seq x y z
N MET A 1 -11.22 -11.36 -8.25
CA MET A 1 -10.09 -11.03 -7.35
C MET A 1 -10.22 -9.58 -6.85
N LYS A 2 -9.92 -9.30 -5.57
CA LYS A 2 -9.88 -7.90 -5.05
C LYS A 2 -8.42 -7.49 -4.79
N PRO A 3 -7.78 -6.76 -5.72
CA PRO A 3 -6.35 -6.41 -5.61
C PRO A 3 -6.01 -5.62 -4.34
N LEU A 4 -6.94 -4.82 -3.81
CA LEU A 4 -6.74 -4.08 -2.56
C LEU A 4 -6.61 -4.98 -1.33
N GLU A 5 -7.38 -6.09 -1.26
CA GLU A 5 -7.30 -7.02 -0.13
C GLU A 5 -5.98 -7.78 -0.13
N ILE A 6 -5.51 -8.20 -1.32
CA ILE A 6 -4.19 -8.81 -1.50
C ILE A 6 -3.09 -7.85 -1.09
N ALA A 7 -3.12 -6.61 -1.60
CA ALA A 7 -2.13 -5.58 -1.23
C ALA A 7 -2.10 -5.35 0.28
N LYS A 8 -3.27 -5.33 0.93
CA LYS A 8 -3.41 -5.16 2.37
C LYS A 8 -2.77 -6.34 3.10
N ASN A 9 -3.12 -7.58 2.75
CA ASN A 9 -2.58 -8.79 3.39
C ASN A 9 -1.05 -8.88 3.23
N VAL A 10 -0.53 -8.62 2.03
CA VAL A 10 0.92 -8.64 1.76
C VAL A 10 1.65 -7.56 2.56
N LEU A 11 1.11 -6.34 2.59
CA LEU A 11 1.69 -5.24 3.37
C LEU A 11 1.53 -5.41 4.88
N GLU A 12 0.48 -6.07 5.35
CA GLU A 12 0.31 -6.40 6.78
C GLU A 12 1.27 -7.52 7.20
N ALA A 13 1.46 -8.53 6.36
CA ALA A 13 2.34 -9.67 6.64
C ALA A 13 3.83 -9.28 6.61
N LYS A 14 4.28 -8.61 5.55
CA LYS A 14 5.70 -8.25 5.38
C LYS A 14 6.04 -6.92 6.02
N GLY A 15 5.08 -5.99 6.09
CA GLY A 15 5.29 -4.65 6.65
C GLY A 15 6.11 -3.74 5.73
N GLY A 16 6.11 -2.44 6.06
CA GLY A 16 7.00 -1.47 5.44
C GLY A 16 6.51 -0.90 4.10
N LEU A 17 7.46 -0.71 3.19
CA LEU A 17 7.26 -0.17 1.84
C LEU A 17 7.61 -1.28 0.84
N LEU A 18 6.73 -1.50 -0.13
CA LEU A 18 6.88 -2.55 -1.13
C LEU A 18 6.51 -2.02 -2.51
N HIS A 19 7.21 -2.50 -3.53
CA HIS A 19 6.86 -2.27 -4.91
C HIS A 19 5.71 -3.21 -5.33
N VAL A 20 4.84 -2.79 -6.25
CA VAL A 20 3.71 -3.60 -6.75
C VAL A 20 4.15 -4.94 -7.37
N ASN A 21 5.36 -5.00 -7.94
CA ASN A 21 5.93 -6.24 -8.45
C ASN A 21 6.29 -7.19 -7.30
N ASP A 22 7.00 -6.70 -6.28
CA ASP A 22 7.29 -7.50 -5.08
C ASP A 22 6.01 -7.96 -4.40
N MET A 23 4.98 -7.09 -4.34
CA MET A 23 3.69 -7.47 -3.80
C MET A 23 3.04 -8.62 -4.57
N ALA A 24 3.15 -8.63 -5.90
CA ALA A 24 2.61 -9.69 -6.72
C ALA A 24 3.35 -11.02 -6.51
N THR A 25 4.69 -10.96 -6.40
CA THR A 25 5.51 -12.14 -6.08
C THR A 25 5.12 -12.71 -4.71
N ILE A 26 5.06 -11.88 -3.67
CA ILE A 26 4.69 -12.33 -2.32
C ILE A 26 3.25 -12.83 -2.29
N ALA A 27 2.33 -12.17 -2.99
CA ALA A 27 0.94 -12.63 -3.06
C ALA A 27 0.84 -14.02 -3.68
N HIS A 28 1.67 -14.33 -4.68
CA HIS A 28 1.77 -15.66 -5.25
C HIS A 28 2.41 -16.66 -4.29
N GLU A 29 3.50 -16.28 -3.60
CA GLU A 29 4.12 -17.11 -2.55
C GLU A 29 3.15 -17.43 -1.40
N MET A 30 2.22 -16.53 -1.10
CA MET A 30 1.17 -16.72 -0.10
C MET A 30 -0.10 -17.41 -0.64
N GLU A 31 -0.08 -17.89 -1.90
CA GLU A 31 -1.22 -18.49 -2.60
C GLU A 31 -2.48 -17.59 -2.62
N LEU A 32 -2.30 -16.27 -2.51
CA LEU A 32 -3.40 -15.29 -2.58
C LEU A 32 -3.85 -15.02 -4.03
N CYS A 33 -3.08 -15.49 -5.00
CA CYS A 33 -3.27 -15.23 -6.44
C CYS A 33 -2.84 -16.45 -7.27
N SER A 34 -3.61 -16.76 -8.30
CA SER A 34 -3.27 -17.81 -9.26
C SER A 34 -2.10 -17.42 -10.16
N GLU A 35 -1.36 -18.40 -10.67
CA GLU A 35 -0.21 -18.18 -11.56
C GLU A 35 -0.57 -17.39 -12.83
N SER A 36 -1.78 -17.57 -13.36
CA SER A 36 -2.29 -16.81 -14.50
C SER A 36 -2.48 -15.32 -14.21
N GLU A 37 -2.77 -14.97 -12.95
CA GLU A 37 -3.04 -13.58 -12.54
C GLU A 37 -1.74 -12.84 -12.17
N ILE A 38 -0.63 -13.53 -11.91
CA ILE A 38 0.63 -12.90 -11.45
C ILE A 38 1.16 -11.86 -12.43
N LYS A 39 0.91 -12.03 -13.74
CA LYS A 39 1.38 -11.12 -14.80
C LYS A 39 0.58 -9.82 -14.84
N ASP A 40 -0.74 -9.90 -14.63
CA ASP A 40 -1.64 -8.76 -14.67
C ASP A 40 -1.83 -8.09 -13.29
N LEU A 41 -1.50 -8.82 -12.22
CA LEU A 41 -1.65 -8.40 -10.83
C LEU A 41 -0.91 -7.09 -10.51
N PRO A 42 0.36 -6.87 -10.91
CA PRO A 42 1.05 -5.59 -10.66
C PRO A 42 0.32 -4.39 -11.28
N THR A 43 -0.24 -4.56 -12.48
CA THR A 43 -1.00 -3.53 -13.20
C THR A 43 -2.30 -3.22 -12.47
N LEU A 44 -3.04 -4.26 -12.07
CA LEU A 44 -4.28 -4.15 -11.30
C LEU A 44 -4.03 -3.50 -9.93
N LEU A 45 -2.96 -3.91 -9.24
CA LEU A 45 -2.51 -3.34 -7.97
C LEU A 45 -2.18 -1.86 -8.13
N SER A 46 -1.37 -1.51 -9.13
CA SER A 46 -0.99 -0.12 -9.38
C SER A 46 -2.21 0.78 -9.65
N ALA A 47 -3.14 0.32 -10.48
CA ALA A 47 -4.39 1.04 -10.76
C ALA A 47 -5.26 1.20 -9.51
N ALA A 48 -5.48 0.12 -8.77
CA ALA A 48 -6.31 0.11 -7.56
C ALA A 48 -5.71 0.96 -6.43
N LEU A 49 -4.41 0.82 -6.15
CA LEU A 49 -3.67 1.56 -5.14
C LEU A 49 -3.60 3.05 -5.49
N SER A 50 -3.38 3.39 -6.76
CA SER A 50 -3.37 4.78 -7.21
C SER A 50 -4.75 5.43 -7.03
N LYS A 51 -5.84 4.70 -7.33
CA LYS A 51 -7.21 5.17 -7.10
C LYS A 51 -7.51 5.34 -5.61
N GLU A 52 -7.13 4.37 -4.79
CA GLU A 52 -7.34 4.42 -3.34
C GLU A 52 -6.56 5.58 -2.70
N SER A 53 -5.30 5.77 -3.08
CA SER A 53 -4.43 6.81 -2.51
C SER A 53 -4.97 8.23 -2.66
N LYS A 54 -5.91 8.46 -3.59
CA LYS A 54 -6.59 9.74 -3.83
C LYS A 54 -7.89 9.91 -3.03
N THR A 55 -8.33 8.88 -2.31
CA THR A 55 -9.55 8.93 -1.51
C THR A 55 -9.39 9.77 -0.25
N LYS A 56 -10.51 10.17 0.38
CA LYS A 56 -10.51 11.00 1.60
C LYS A 56 -9.82 10.31 2.80
N LYS A 57 -9.82 8.98 2.85
CA LYS A 57 -9.21 8.18 3.92
C LYS A 57 -8.38 7.05 3.30
N PRO A 58 -7.20 7.37 2.78
CA PRO A 58 -6.41 6.37 2.09
C PRO A 58 -5.75 5.42 3.11
N PHE A 59 -5.91 4.11 2.91
CA PHE A 59 -5.18 3.08 3.66
C PHE A 59 -3.78 2.90 3.11
N PHE A 60 -3.53 3.26 1.85
CA PHE A 60 -2.21 3.21 1.24
C PHE A 60 -1.61 4.60 1.06
N SER A 61 -0.28 4.71 1.03
CA SER A 61 0.41 5.97 0.76
C SER A 61 1.60 5.73 -0.14
N LYS A 62 1.76 6.61 -1.14
CA LYS A 62 2.94 6.65 -2.00
C LYS A 62 4.13 7.18 -1.20
N ILE A 63 5.31 6.62 -1.47
CA ILE A 63 6.55 7.06 -0.85
C ILE A 63 7.18 8.15 -1.71
N LYS A 64 7.76 9.16 -1.06
CA LYS A 64 8.56 10.17 -1.74
C LYS A 64 9.95 9.62 -1.98
N ASP A 65 10.41 9.73 -3.21
CA ASP A 65 11.81 9.54 -3.54
C ASP A 65 12.59 10.75 -3.03
N GLY A 66 13.75 10.53 -2.42
CA GLY A 66 14.57 11.58 -1.82
C GLY A 66 14.95 12.73 -2.77
N LYS A 67 14.74 12.58 -4.08
CA LYS A 67 14.97 13.62 -5.11
C LYS A 67 13.75 14.51 -5.38
N GLY A 68 12.71 14.45 -4.55
CA GLY A 68 11.53 15.32 -4.64
C GLY A 68 10.38 14.76 -5.50
N GLY A 69 10.51 13.54 -6.01
CA GLY A 69 9.45 12.80 -6.70
C GLY A 69 8.68 11.84 -5.79
N TYR A 70 7.72 11.12 -6.36
CA TYR A 70 7.15 9.91 -5.74
C TYR A 70 7.75 8.69 -6.40
N GLU A 71 8.11 7.69 -5.60
CA GLU A 71 8.64 6.43 -6.10
C GLU A 71 7.52 5.68 -6.83
N LYS A 72 7.74 5.40 -8.12
CA LYS A 72 6.73 4.76 -8.96
C LYS A 72 6.54 3.32 -8.50
N GLY A 73 5.28 2.92 -8.33
CA GLY A 73 4.95 1.54 -7.97
C GLY A 73 5.24 1.17 -6.51
N VAL A 74 5.78 2.07 -5.69
CA VAL A 74 6.06 1.78 -4.28
C VAL A 74 5.01 2.38 -3.37
N TYR A 75 4.41 1.51 -2.57
CA TYR A 75 3.34 1.85 -1.65
C TYR A 75 3.65 1.30 -0.26
N ARG A 76 3.17 2.01 0.76
CA ARG A 76 3.11 1.50 2.13
C ARG A 76 1.68 1.48 2.63
N LEU A 77 1.41 0.58 3.57
CA LEU A 77 0.21 0.68 4.38
C LEU A 77 0.36 1.86 5.35
N LYS A 78 -0.59 2.78 5.30
CA LYS A 78 -0.73 3.85 6.28
C LYS A 78 -1.19 3.18 7.57
N LYS A 79 -0.24 2.93 8.47
CA LYS A 79 -0.60 2.65 9.87
C LYS A 79 -1.50 3.81 10.28
N SER A 80 -2.71 3.50 10.72
CA SER A 80 -3.58 4.47 11.36
C SER A 80 -2.78 5.03 12.55
N LYS A 81 -2.03 6.11 12.33
CA LYS A 81 -1.77 7.07 13.37
C LYS A 81 -3.17 7.57 13.71
N ARG A 82 -3.83 6.88 14.64
CA ARG A 82 -4.50 7.57 15.73
C ARG A 82 -3.46 8.58 16.19
N PHE A 83 -3.47 9.77 15.60
CA PHE A 83 -3.06 10.92 16.36
C PHE A 83 -3.93 10.82 17.60
N PRO A 84 -3.36 10.59 18.82
CA PRO A 84 -4.13 10.97 19.98
C PRO A 84 -4.57 12.40 19.69
N LYS A 85 -5.84 12.69 19.89
CA LYS A 85 -6.34 14.07 19.86
C LYS A 85 -5.69 14.82 21.04
N GLY A 86 -4.37 15.01 21.00
CA GLY A 86 -3.68 15.95 21.85
C GLY A 86 -4.18 17.30 21.37
N LYS A 87 -5.12 17.87 22.13
CA LYS A 87 -5.52 19.26 21.98
C LYS A 87 -4.23 20.09 22.00
N TRP A 88 -3.89 20.70 20.88
CA TRP A 88 -2.90 21.76 20.84
C TRP A 88 -3.36 22.84 21.84
N GLY A 89 -2.58 23.09 22.89
CA GLY A 89 -2.77 24.25 23.77
C GLY A 89 -3.07 24.00 25.26
N GLN A 90 -2.87 22.81 25.83
CA GLN A 90 -2.93 22.67 27.30
C GLN A 90 -1.54 22.95 27.91
N LYS A 91 -1.37 24.19 28.36
CA LYS A 91 -0.23 24.68 29.15
C LYS A 91 -0.35 24.03 30.53
N ILE A 92 0.67 23.26 30.93
CA ILE A 92 0.86 22.84 32.33
C ILE A 92 1.35 24.06 33.11
#